data_AF-A0A8C0B0Q0-F1
#
_entry.id   AF-A0A8C0B0Q0-F1
#
_cell.length_a   1.000
_cell.length_b   1.000
_cell.length_c   1.000
_cell.angle_alpha   90.00
_cell.angle_beta   90.00
_cell.angle_gamma   90.00
#
_symmetry.space_group_name_H-M   'P 1'
#
loop_
_entity.id
_entity.type
_entity.pdbx_description
1 polymer ?
#
loop_
_entity_poly.entity_id
_entity_poly.type
_entity_poly.pdbx_seq_one_letter_code
_entity_poly.pdbx_strand_id
1 'polypeptide(L)'
;FAVDFNLADYDYLPVSSEIKELFEYIKRYTPKTIEIEHKLQPFIPDFIPAVGDIDAFLKVPRPDGKPDNLGLLVLDEPSTKQSDPTVLSLWLTENSKQHNITQQIKVKSLENAEKNPKAIDSWIESISELHRCKPPATVHYTRPMPDIETLMQEWLPEFEELLGKVGLPTAEMNCDLAEYVDMICAILDIPVYKSRIQPLHVLFSLYSEFKNSQVRSSRQRLLEHTL
;
A
#
# COMPACT_ATOMS: atom_id res chain seq x y z
N PHE A 1 36.18 -43.54 27.99
CA PHE A 1 36.76 -44.60 28.84
C PHE A 1 35.79 -45.78 28.85
N ALA A 2 35.86 -46.65 27.85
CA ALA A 2 35.22 -47.96 27.94
C ALA A 2 36.29 -48.88 28.54
N VAL A 3 36.06 -49.38 29.75
CA VAL A 3 36.86 -50.45 30.31
C VAL A 3 36.32 -51.72 29.66
N ASP A 4 37.13 -52.40 28.84
CA ASP A 4 36.77 -53.67 28.22
C ASP A 4 36.59 -54.73 29.31
N PHE A 5 35.34 -54.92 29.73
CA PHE A 5 34.93 -55.96 30.67
C PHE A 5 34.85 -57.29 29.91
N ASN A 6 35.86 -58.15 30.08
CA ASN A 6 35.91 -59.47 29.46
C ASN A 6 35.53 -60.55 30.46
N LEU A 7 34.43 -61.26 30.21
CA LEU A 7 33.90 -62.30 31.10
C LEU A 7 34.78 -63.55 31.21
N ALA A 8 35.67 -63.78 30.24
CA ALA A 8 36.57 -64.93 30.23
C ALA A 8 37.69 -64.83 31.28
N ASP A 9 38.02 -63.62 31.75
CA ASP A 9 39.09 -63.40 32.73
C ASP A 9 38.70 -63.92 34.13
N TYR A 10 37.40 -64.13 34.38
CA TYR A 10 36.88 -64.58 35.68
C TYR A 10 36.79 -66.11 35.82
N ASP A 11 36.94 -66.87 34.73
CA ASP A 11 36.75 -68.33 34.73
C ASP A 11 37.90 -69.07 35.46
N TYR A 12 39.09 -68.46 35.56
CA TYR A 12 40.27 -69.04 36.18
C TYR A 12 40.52 -68.57 37.62
N LEU A 13 39.62 -67.76 38.21
CA LEU A 13 39.82 -67.26 39.57
C LEU A 13 39.61 -68.37 40.63
N PRO A 14 40.52 -68.50 41.60
CA PRO A 14 40.39 -69.45 42.71
C PRO A 14 39.46 -68.87 43.79
N VAL A 15 38.15 -68.83 43.51
CA VAL A 15 37.11 -68.34 44.44
C VAL A 15 36.16 -69.48 44.86
N SER A 16 35.46 -69.28 45.99
CA SER A 16 34.47 -70.25 46.51
C SER A 16 33.28 -70.43 45.56
N SER A 17 32.60 -71.58 45.66
CA SER A 17 31.50 -71.96 44.77
C SER A 17 30.35 -70.96 44.76
N GLU A 18 30.03 -70.37 45.93
CA GLU A 18 28.97 -69.36 46.08
C GLU A 18 29.28 -68.08 45.30
N ILE A 19 30.56 -67.67 45.26
CA ILE A 19 30.99 -66.49 44.50
C ILE A 19 30.98 -66.79 42.99
N LYS A 20 31.25 -68.03 42.57
CA LYS A 20 31.13 -68.45 41.16
C LYS A 20 29.69 -68.38 40.66
N GLU A 21 28.72 -68.79 41.47
CA GLU A 21 27.30 -68.66 41.13
C GLU A 21 26.88 -67.20 40.98
N LEU A 22 27.41 -66.29 41.81
CA LEU A 22 27.16 -64.85 41.68
C LEU A 22 27.66 -64.29 40.34
N PHE A 23 28.84 -64.73 39.87
CA PHE A 23 29.35 -64.35 38.55
C PHE A 23 28.44 -64.84 37.42
N GLU A 24 27.75 -65.97 37.59
CA GLU A 24 26.78 -66.47 36.60
C GLU A 24 25.55 -65.56 36.49
N TYR A 25 25.08 -64.98 37.59
CA TYR A 25 24.01 -63.97 37.55
C TYR A 25 24.44 -62.70 36.82
N ILE A 26 25.71 -62.32 36.90
CA ILE A 26 26.28 -61.21 36.12
C ILE A 26 26.31 -61.58 34.62
N LYS A 27 26.68 -62.82 34.26
CA LYS A 27 26.62 -63.30 32.84
C LYS A 27 25.20 -63.23 32.26
N ARG A 28 24.19 -63.48 33.09
CA ARG A 28 22.77 -63.50 32.68
C ARG A 28 22.13 -62.11 32.66
N TYR A 29 22.75 -61.10 33.26
CA TYR A 29 22.21 -59.75 33.27
C TYR A 29 22.39 -59.08 31.91
N THR A 30 21.28 -58.91 31.18
CA THR A 30 21.25 -58.07 29.98
C THR A 30 20.79 -56.67 30.40
N PRO A 31 21.63 -55.63 30.26
CA PRO A 31 21.21 -54.27 30.60
C PRO A 31 20.02 -53.86 29.74
N LYS A 32 18.96 -53.35 30.36
CA LYS A 32 17.85 -52.75 29.62
C LYS A 32 18.30 -51.40 29.10
N THR A 33 18.44 -51.28 27.78
CA THR A 33 18.63 -49.98 27.13
C THR A 33 17.34 -49.19 27.24
N ILE A 34 17.27 -48.26 28.19
CA ILE A 34 16.16 -47.32 28.28
C ILE A 34 16.52 -46.17 27.34
N GLU A 35 15.88 -46.11 26.18
CA GLU A 35 15.95 -44.94 25.32
C GLU A 35 15.14 -43.82 25.98
N ILE A 36 15.84 -42.83 26.53
CA ILE A 36 15.22 -41.62 27.06
C ILE A 36 14.88 -40.75 25.84
N GLU A 37 13.62 -40.41 25.66
CA GLU A 37 13.18 -39.55 24.55
C GLU A 37 13.76 -38.13 24.72
N HIS A 38 14.69 -37.75 23.84
CA HIS A 38 15.39 -36.47 23.90
C HIS A 38 14.47 -35.38 23.34
N LYS A 39 13.93 -34.50 24.19
CA LYS A 39 13.06 -33.37 23.75
C LYS A 39 13.78 -32.27 22.96
N LEU A 40 15.09 -32.37 22.77
CA LEU A 40 15.88 -31.34 22.09
C LEU A 40 16.71 -31.99 20.98
N GLN A 41 16.19 -31.87 19.76
CA GLN A 41 16.89 -32.18 18.54
C GLN A 41 17.87 -31.03 18.22
N PRO A 42 19.11 -31.30 17.78
CA PRO A 42 20.01 -30.24 17.32
C PRO A 42 19.36 -29.49 16.15
N PHE A 43 18.94 -28.25 16.39
CA PHE A 43 18.46 -27.35 15.35
C PHE A 43 19.69 -26.81 14.62
N ILE A 44 19.95 -27.34 13.42
CA ILE A 44 20.83 -26.69 12.45
C ILE A 44 19.88 -25.89 11.55
N PRO A 45 19.69 -24.58 11.79
CA PRO A 45 18.88 -23.77 10.90
C PRO A 45 19.46 -23.84 9.49
N ASP A 46 18.60 -24.02 8.50
CA ASP A 46 18.97 -23.78 7.12
C ASP A 46 19.51 -22.34 7.00
N PHE A 47 20.56 -22.15 6.21
CA PHE A 47 21.13 -20.82 5.97
C PHE A 47 20.11 -19.96 5.23
N ILE A 48 19.26 -19.26 5.98
CA ILE A 48 18.40 -18.23 5.44
C ILE A 48 19.32 -17.04 5.16
N PRO A 49 19.41 -16.56 3.90
CA PRO A 49 20.13 -15.32 3.64
C PRO A 49 19.45 -14.22 4.43
N ALA A 50 20.12 -13.74 5.48
CA ALA A 50 19.77 -12.49 6.09
C ALA A 50 20.01 -11.44 5.01
N VAL A 51 18.94 -10.94 4.42
CA VAL A 51 18.99 -9.70 3.65
C VAL A 51 19.33 -8.63 4.68
N GLY A 52 20.64 -8.41 4.87
CA GLY A 52 21.13 -7.39 5.80
C GLY A 52 20.64 -6.02 5.38
N ASP A 53 20.68 -5.07 6.31
CA ASP A 53 20.42 -3.67 6.00
C ASP A 53 21.30 -3.22 4.83
N ILE A 54 20.65 -2.65 3.82
CA ILE A 54 21.21 -2.37 2.49
C ILE A 54 22.36 -1.36 2.57
N ASP A 55 22.36 -0.51 3.61
CA ASP A 55 23.47 0.34 4.02
C ASP A 55 23.40 0.53 5.55
N ALA A 56 24.46 0.15 6.27
CA ALA A 56 24.58 0.36 7.71
C ALA A 56 25.04 1.78 8.09
N PHE A 57 25.06 2.70 7.12
CA PHE A 57 25.64 4.05 7.22
C PHE A 57 27.12 4.05 7.63
N LEU A 58 27.81 2.92 7.42
CA LEU A 58 29.22 2.77 7.73
C LEU A 58 30.05 3.35 6.58
N LYS A 59 30.40 4.65 6.67
CA LYS A 59 31.18 5.32 5.64
C LYS A 59 32.67 5.07 5.84
N VAL A 60 33.27 4.31 4.93
CA VAL A 60 34.73 4.13 4.88
C VAL A 60 35.35 5.43 4.37
N PRO A 61 36.29 6.05 5.12
CA PRO A 61 36.94 7.27 4.67
C PRO A 61 37.72 7.00 3.38
N ARG A 62 37.84 8.03 2.54
CA ARG A 62 38.55 7.90 1.27
C ARG A 62 39.99 7.42 1.51
N PRO A 63 40.48 6.43 0.73
CA PRO A 63 41.85 5.94 0.86
C PRO A 63 42.94 7.00 0.63
N ASP A 64 42.59 8.10 -0.04
CA ASP A 64 43.48 9.21 -0.37
C ASP A 64 43.51 10.32 0.69
N GLY A 65 42.77 10.17 1.80
CA GLY A 65 42.75 11.12 2.92
C GLY A 65 42.10 12.48 2.61
N LYS A 66 41.46 12.64 1.45
CA LYS A 66 40.69 13.85 1.14
C LYS A 66 39.35 13.84 1.89
N PRO A 67 38.80 15.01 2.24
CA PRO A 67 37.48 15.07 2.86
C PRO A 67 36.42 14.47 1.94
N ASP A 68 35.58 13.60 2.50
CA ASP A 68 34.38 13.13 1.85
C ASP A 68 33.22 14.07 2.19
N ASN A 69 32.51 14.52 1.17
CA ASN A 69 31.39 15.46 1.30
C ASN A 69 30.03 14.77 1.08
N LEU A 70 29.99 13.43 1.08
CA LEU A 70 28.74 12.66 1.12
C LEU A 70 27.91 13.10 2.33
N GLY A 71 26.61 13.29 2.16
CA GLY A 71 25.72 13.83 3.19
C GLY A 71 25.75 15.35 3.35
N LEU A 72 26.78 16.05 2.85
CA LEU A 72 26.86 17.52 2.84
C LEU A 72 26.45 18.12 1.49
N LEU A 73 26.87 17.51 0.39
CA LEU A 73 26.55 17.95 -0.98
C LEU A 73 25.43 17.12 -1.63
N VAL A 74 25.37 15.83 -1.32
CA VAL A 74 24.39 14.88 -1.86
C VAL A 74 23.83 14.08 -0.70
N LEU A 75 22.50 14.01 -0.62
CA LEU A 75 21.82 13.24 0.41
C LEU A 75 22.13 11.75 0.23
N ASP A 76 22.50 11.12 1.34
CA ASP A 76 22.81 9.69 1.39
C ASP A 76 21.53 8.90 1.69
N GLU A 77 20.91 8.36 0.64
CA GLU A 77 19.67 7.61 0.75
C GLU A 77 19.96 6.10 0.91
N PRO A 78 19.29 5.38 1.83
CA PRO A 78 19.48 3.94 2.04
C PRO A 78 18.74 3.12 0.96
N SER A 79 18.94 3.48 -0.31
CA SER A 79 18.31 2.86 -1.47
C SER A 79 19.35 2.57 -2.54
N THR A 80 19.25 1.39 -3.16
CA THR A 80 20.06 1.06 -4.34
C THR A 80 19.74 1.93 -5.55
N LYS A 81 18.58 2.58 -5.54
CA LYS A 81 18.13 3.55 -6.55
C LYS A 81 17.94 4.91 -5.90
N GLN A 82 18.77 5.87 -6.28
CA GLN A 82 18.67 7.24 -5.81
C GLN A 82 17.37 7.90 -6.32
N SER A 83 16.69 8.63 -5.44
CA SER A 83 15.50 9.39 -5.80
C SER A 83 15.83 10.49 -6.82
N ASP A 84 14.89 10.77 -7.73
CA ASP A 84 15.05 11.90 -8.64
C ASP A 84 14.83 13.23 -7.88
N PRO A 85 15.81 14.15 -7.90
CA PRO A 85 15.73 15.37 -7.11
C PRO A 85 14.57 16.29 -7.53
N THR A 86 14.15 16.27 -8.80
CA THR A 86 13.01 17.05 -9.27
C THR A 86 11.71 16.48 -8.71
N VAL A 87 11.53 15.16 -8.78
CA VAL A 87 10.35 14.48 -8.21
C VAL A 87 10.28 14.67 -6.69
N LEU A 88 11.40 14.55 -5.99
CA LEU A 88 11.47 14.76 -4.55
C LEU A 88 11.14 16.21 -4.19
N SER A 89 11.65 17.20 -4.94
CA SER A 89 11.31 18.61 -4.72
C SER A 89 9.81 18.86 -4.88
N LEU A 90 9.19 18.24 -5.88
CA LEU A 90 7.75 18.32 -6.11
C LEU A 90 6.96 17.69 -4.97
N TRP A 91 7.38 16.50 -4.49
CA TRP A 91 6.83 15.87 -3.30
C TRP A 91 6.91 16.75 -2.06
N LEU A 92 8.06 17.39 -1.81
CA LEU A 92 8.27 18.27 -0.66
C LEU A 92 7.42 19.54 -0.76
N THR A 93 7.31 20.15 -1.94
CA THR A 93 6.43 21.31 -2.17
C THR A 93 4.97 20.98 -1.89
N GLU A 94 4.49 19.84 -2.38
CA GLU A 94 3.11 19.41 -2.17
C GLU A 94 2.84 19.10 -0.68
N ASN A 95 3.77 18.43 0.01
CA ASN A 95 3.57 18.07 1.42
C ASN A 95 3.69 19.26 2.37
N SER A 96 4.57 20.24 2.10
CA SER A 96 4.77 21.34 3.03
C SER A 96 3.63 22.36 3.05
N LYS A 97 2.72 22.33 2.06
CA LYS A 97 1.63 23.32 1.85
C LYS A 97 2.12 24.78 1.78
N GLN A 98 3.43 25.02 1.72
CA GLN A 98 4.03 26.33 1.64
C GLN A 98 4.19 26.72 0.16
N HIS A 99 3.14 27.29 -0.43
CA HIS A 99 3.17 27.83 -1.79
C HIS A 99 4.11 29.04 -2.00
N ASN A 100 4.82 29.50 -0.95
CA ASN A 100 5.64 30.70 -1.00
C ASN A 100 7.10 30.48 -1.43
N ILE A 101 7.54 29.23 -1.62
CA ILE A 101 8.87 28.96 -2.16
C ILE A 101 8.75 28.94 -3.68
N THR A 102 8.91 30.12 -4.29
CA THR A 102 9.14 30.31 -5.73
C THR A 102 10.53 29.79 -6.11
N GLN A 103 10.87 28.56 -5.74
CA GLN A 103 11.96 27.86 -6.40
C GLN A 103 11.35 27.24 -7.64
N GLN A 104 11.66 27.84 -8.79
CA GLN A 104 11.37 27.28 -10.10
C GLN A 104 11.70 25.79 -10.05
N ILE A 105 10.67 24.94 -10.11
CA ILE A 105 10.84 23.50 -10.24
C ILE A 105 11.60 23.32 -11.55
N LYS A 106 12.92 23.12 -11.45
CA LYS A 106 13.77 22.90 -12.60
C LYS A 106 13.47 21.49 -13.07
N VAL A 107 12.50 21.39 -13.97
CA VAL A 107 12.13 20.13 -14.59
C VAL A 107 13.37 19.61 -15.31
N LYS A 108 13.79 18.40 -14.96
CA LYS A 108 14.94 17.74 -15.57
C LYS A 108 14.66 17.57 -17.06
N SER A 109 15.48 18.17 -17.90
CA SER A 109 15.45 17.90 -19.33
C SER A 109 16.17 16.57 -19.58
N LEU A 110 15.47 15.63 -20.22
CA LEU A 110 16.05 14.37 -20.66
C LEU A 110 16.68 14.56 -22.04
N GLU A 111 18.01 14.62 -22.11
CA GLU A 111 18.72 14.57 -23.39
C GLU A 111 18.63 13.14 -23.97
N ASN A 112 18.24 13.03 -25.25
CA ASN A 112 18.03 11.75 -25.97
C ASN A 112 16.92 10.84 -25.41
N ALA A 113 15.70 11.37 -25.25
CA ALA A 113 14.52 10.62 -24.82
C ALA A 113 14.26 9.33 -25.64
N GLU A 114 14.53 9.36 -26.95
CA GLU A 114 14.34 8.23 -27.87
C GLU A 114 15.18 6.99 -27.52
N LYS A 115 16.34 7.17 -26.87
CA LYS A 115 17.24 6.07 -26.47
C LYS A 115 16.98 5.54 -25.07
N ASN A 116 16.15 6.22 -24.27
CA ASN A 116 15.94 5.92 -22.85
C ASN A 116 14.45 5.82 -22.48
N PRO A 117 13.68 4.87 -23.06
CA PRO A 117 12.26 4.71 -22.73
C PRO A 117 12.02 4.39 -21.25
N LYS A 118 12.92 3.63 -20.62
CA LYS A 118 12.82 3.27 -19.19
C LYS A 118 12.84 4.48 -18.26
N ALA A 119 13.57 5.54 -18.61
CA ALA A 119 13.62 6.76 -17.81
C ALA A 119 12.29 7.53 -17.88
N ILE A 120 11.62 7.46 -19.04
CA ILE A 120 10.30 8.05 -19.26
C ILE A 120 9.26 7.27 -18.45
N ASP A 121 9.23 5.94 -18.56
CA ASP A 121 8.30 5.09 -17.81
C ASP A 121 8.45 5.29 -16.30
N SER A 122 9.70 5.33 -15.80
CA SER A 122 9.98 5.58 -14.38
C SER A 122 9.49 6.96 -13.93
N TRP A 123 9.65 8.00 -14.77
CA TRP A 123 9.16 9.34 -14.45
C TRP A 123 7.63 9.41 -14.46
N ILE A 124 6.99 8.76 -15.44
CA ILE A 124 5.53 8.67 -15.52
C ILE A 124 4.97 8.01 -14.26
N GLU A 125 5.57 6.89 -13.83
CA GLU A 125 5.16 6.20 -12.61
C GLU A 125 5.30 7.12 -11.39
N SER A 126 6.44 7.78 -11.21
CA SER A 126 6.68 8.70 -10.10
C SER A 126 5.70 9.89 -10.06
N ILE A 127 5.33 10.45 -11.22
CA ILE A 127 4.33 11.53 -11.29
C ILE A 127 2.90 11.02 -11.07
N SER A 128 2.60 9.81 -11.56
CA SER A 128 1.31 9.14 -11.31
C SER A 128 1.12 8.89 -9.82
N GLU A 129 2.16 8.39 -9.12
CA GLU A 129 2.15 8.20 -7.68
C GLU A 129 1.95 9.51 -6.91
N LEU A 130 2.63 10.58 -7.32
CA LEU A 130 2.42 11.91 -6.74
C LEU A 130 0.95 12.34 -6.89
N HIS A 131 0.36 12.17 -8.07
CA HIS A 131 -1.05 12.51 -8.30
C HIS A 131 -2.02 11.59 -7.56
N ARG A 132 -1.68 10.31 -7.35
CA ARG A 132 -2.46 9.39 -6.53
C ARG A 132 -2.51 9.82 -5.06
N CYS A 133 -1.42 10.42 -4.58
CA CYS A 133 -1.32 10.95 -3.22
C CYS A 133 -1.94 12.35 -3.07
N LYS A 134 -2.29 13.02 -4.18
CA LYS A 134 -3.09 14.25 -4.09
C LYS A 134 -4.50 13.88 -3.63
N PRO A 135 -5.02 14.49 -2.55
CA PRO A 135 -6.44 14.40 -2.31
C PRO A 135 -7.16 14.92 -3.56
N PRO A 136 -8.31 14.34 -3.93
CA PRO A 136 -9.15 14.89 -5.00
C PRO A 136 -9.34 16.38 -4.75
N ALA A 137 -9.41 17.19 -5.80
CA ALA A 137 -9.64 18.62 -5.66
C ALA A 137 -10.97 18.85 -4.93
N THR A 138 -10.90 19.04 -3.61
CA THR A 138 -12.08 19.21 -2.77
C THR A 138 -12.58 20.62 -2.98
N VAL A 139 -13.76 20.73 -3.58
CA VAL A 139 -14.43 22.02 -3.75
C VAL A 139 -15.00 22.45 -2.39
N HIS A 140 -14.41 23.47 -1.79
CA HIS A 140 -14.94 24.08 -0.58
C HIS A 140 -16.08 25.04 -0.93
N TYR A 141 -17.31 24.64 -0.62
CA TYR A 141 -18.48 25.51 -0.76
C TYR A 141 -18.50 26.58 0.33
N THR A 142 -18.93 27.79 -0.02
CA THR A 142 -18.98 28.91 0.93
C THR A 142 -20.15 28.77 1.93
N ARG A 143 -21.12 27.93 1.60
CA ARG A 143 -22.35 27.68 2.36
C ARG A 143 -22.70 26.19 2.34
N PRO A 144 -23.48 25.70 3.32
CA PRO A 144 -23.91 24.30 3.34
C PRO A 144 -24.66 23.98 2.06
N MET A 145 -24.28 22.88 1.44
CA MET A 145 -24.84 22.37 0.20
C MET A 145 -25.39 20.96 0.50
N PRO A 146 -26.49 20.54 -0.14
CA PRO A 146 -26.99 19.18 0.03
C PRO A 146 -25.93 18.14 -0.37
N ASP A 147 -25.90 17.02 0.35
CA ASP A 147 -25.05 15.89 -0.01
C ASP A 147 -25.56 15.24 -1.30
N ILE A 148 -24.63 14.79 -2.15
CA ILE A 148 -24.97 14.17 -3.45
C ILE A 148 -25.85 12.93 -3.26
N GLU A 149 -25.63 12.15 -2.18
CA GLU A 149 -26.46 10.98 -1.85
C GLU A 149 -27.91 11.36 -1.56
N THR A 150 -28.15 12.49 -0.89
CA THR A 150 -29.51 12.99 -0.63
C THR A 150 -30.20 13.40 -1.93
N LEU A 151 -29.47 14.02 -2.86
CA LEU A 151 -29.99 14.42 -4.17
C LEU A 151 -30.20 13.24 -5.13
N MET A 152 -29.61 12.07 -4.85
CA MET A 152 -29.82 10.84 -5.61
C MET A 152 -31.06 10.04 -5.17
N GLN A 153 -31.75 10.47 -4.11
CA GLN A 153 -32.95 9.80 -3.62
C GLN A 153 -34.10 9.93 -4.62
N GLU A 154 -35.02 8.95 -4.59
CA GLU A 154 -36.24 9.00 -5.39
C GLU A 154 -37.08 10.22 -4.97
N TRP A 155 -37.70 10.87 -5.95
CA TRP A 155 -38.57 12.01 -5.71
C TRP A 155 -39.83 11.55 -4.98
N LEU A 156 -40.41 12.45 -4.18
CA LEU A 156 -41.70 12.19 -3.55
C LEU A 156 -42.76 11.94 -4.64
N PRO A 157 -43.68 10.98 -4.44
CA PRO A 157 -44.64 10.57 -5.46
C PRO A 157 -45.55 11.72 -5.90
N GLU A 158 -45.90 12.64 -5.01
CA GLU A 158 -46.68 13.84 -5.33
C GLU A 158 -45.92 14.78 -6.26
N PHE A 159 -44.60 14.87 -6.08
CA PHE A 159 -43.74 15.67 -6.93
C PHE A 159 -43.52 15.01 -8.30
N GLU A 160 -43.29 13.70 -8.33
CA GLU A 160 -43.13 12.96 -9.60
C GLU A 160 -44.38 13.05 -10.47
N GLU A 161 -45.58 12.91 -9.87
CA GLU A 161 -46.84 13.06 -10.59
C GLU A 161 -47.02 14.48 -11.16
N LEU A 162 -46.59 15.50 -10.41
CA LEU A 162 -46.63 16.89 -10.86
C LEU A 162 -45.63 17.13 -11.99
N LEU A 163 -44.42 16.60 -11.88
CA LEU A 163 -43.38 16.72 -12.90
C LEU A 163 -43.79 16.00 -14.20
N GLY A 164 -44.45 14.85 -14.10
CA GLY A 164 -45.02 14.13 -15.23
C GLY A 164 -46.12 14.92 -15.97
N LYS A 165 -46.86 15.80 -15.26
CA LYS A 165 -47.91 16.65 -15.84
C LYS A 165 -47.37 17.96 -16.42
N VAL A 166 -46.40 18.59 -15.75
CA VAL A 166 -45.88 19.93 -16.07
C VAL A 166 -44.72 19.86 -17.05
N GLY A 167 -43.98 18.75 -17.08
CA GLY A 167 -42.76 18.59 -17.86
C GLY A 167 -41.60 19.43 -17.32
N LEU A 168 -40.38 19.10 -17.74
CA LEU A 168 -39.22 19.95 -17.44
C LEU A 168 -39.26 21.21 -18.32
N PRO A 169 -38.82 22.37 -17.81
CA PRO A 169 -38.74 23.59 -18.60
C PRO A 169 -37.88 23.33 -19.84
N THR A 170 -38.48 23.48 -21.02
CA THR A 170 -37.82 23.22 -22.30
C THR A 170 -37.03 24.46 -22.72
N ALA A 171 -35.98 24.28 -23.54
CA ALA A 171 -35.12 25.34 -24.06
C ALA A 171 -35.83 26.44 -24.89
N GLU A 172 -37.14 26.32 -25.11
CA GLU A 172 -37.99 27.30 -25.79
C GLU A 172 -38.56 28.38 -24.84
N MET A 173 -38.28 28.28 -23.54
CA MET A 173 -38.68 29.32 -22.60
C MET A 173 -37.90 30.61 -22.82
N ASN A 174 -38.60 31.74 -22.89
CA ASN A 174 -38.04 33.08 -23.01
C ASN A 174 -37.39 33.55 -21.69
N CYS A 175 -36.38 32.84 -21.20
CA CYS A 175 -35.63 33.22 -20.00
C CYS A 175 -34.13 33.37 -20.29
N ASP A 176 -33.45 34.17 -19.46
CA ASP A 176 -32.00 34.29 -19.52
C ASP A 176 -31.32 33.00 -19.00
N LEU A 177 -30.09 32.73 -19.43
CA LEU A 177 -29.34 31.53 -19.01
C LEU A 177 -29.22 31.46 -17.47
N ALA A 178 -29.04 32.61 -16.81
CA ALA A 178 -28.96 32.66 -15.36
C ALA A 178 -30.27 32.22 -14.69
N GLU A 179 -31.41 32.66 -15.21
CA GLU A 179 -32.73 32.31 -14.69
C GLU A 179 -33.07 30.84 -14.96
N TYR A 180 -32.64 30.32 -16.11
CA TYR A 180 -32.80 28.90 -16.43
C TYR A 180 -32.00 28.01 -15.46
N VAL A 181 -30.75 28.37 -15.18
CA VAL A 181 -29.93 27.66 -14.18
C VAL A 181 -30.57 27.71 -12.81
N ASP A 182 -31.08 28.87 -12.39
CA ASP A 182 -31.73 29.04 -11.09
C ASP A 182 -33.00 28.17 -10.99
N MET A 183 -33.76 28.05 -12.08
CA MET A 183 -34.96 27.20 -12.15
C MET A 183 -34.62 25.71 -12.07
N ILE A 184 -33.62 25.24 -12.81
CA ILE A 184 -33.18 23.84 -12.77
C ILE A 184 -32.60 23.48 -11.39
N CYS A 185 -31.80 24.37 -10.80
CA CYS A 185 -31.30 24.19 -9.45
C CYS A 185 -32.43 24.17 -8.42
N ALA A 186 -33.46 25.00 -8.58
CA ALA A 186 -34.63 24.99 -7.70
C ALA A 186 -35.47 23.71 -7.83
N ILE A 187 -35.61 23.16 -9.03
CA ILE A 187 -36.27 21.87 -9.25
C ILE A 187 -35.53 20.78 -8.49
N LEU A 188 -34.19 20.74 -8.60
CA LEU A 188 -33.33 19.73 -7.97
C LEU A 188 -33.00 20.00 -6.49
N ASP A 189 -33.72 20.90 -5.82
CA ASP A 189 -33.48 21.29 -4.42
C ASP A 189 -32.04 21.77 -4.11
N ILE A 190 -31.34 22.35 -5.11
CA ILE A 190 -29.99 22.91 -4.96
C ILE A 190 -30.09 24.41 -4.65
N PRO A 191 -29.64 24.88 -3.47
CA PRO A 191 -29.75 26.29 -3.10
C PRO A 191 -28.80 27.17 -3.93
N VAL A 192 -29.36 28.17 -4.62
CA VAL A 192 -28.58 29.19 -5.33
C VAL A 192 -28.32 30.38 -4.41
N TYR A 193 -27.05 30.75 -4.23
CA TYR A 193 -26.63 31.90 -3.44
C TYR A 193 -26.13 33.05 -4.34
N LYS A 194 -25.03 33.71 -3.94
CA LYS A 194 -24.44 34.83 -4.70
C LYS A 194 -23.70 34.40 -5.97
N SER A 195 -23.20 33.16 -6.01
CA SER A 195 -22.48 32.60 -7.15
C SER A 195 -23.18 31.34 -7.63
N ARG A 196 -23.35 31.22 -8.94
CA ARG A 196 -23.96 30.08 -9.62
C ARG A 196 -22.97 28.95 -9.89
N ILE A 197 -21.68 29.19 -9.70
CA ILE A 197 -20.61 28.20 -9.95
C ILE A 197 -20.71 27.03 -8.97
N GLN A 198 -20.98 27.32 -7.70
CA GLN A 198 -21.09 26.30 -6.64
C GLN A 198 -22.31 25.38 -6.86
N PRO A 199 -23.54 25.90 -7.08
CA PRO A 199 -24.69 25.09 -7.48
C PRO A 199 -24.44 24.26 -8.75
N LEU A 200 -23.80 24.85 -9.76
CA LEU A 200 -23.54 24.17 -11.02
C LEU A 200 -22.52 23.03 -10.87
N HIS A 201 -21.53 23.20 -10.01
CA HIS A 201 -20.60 22.12 -9.65
C HIS A 201 -21.34 20.93 -9.01
N VAL A 202 -22.33 21.20 -8.14
CA VAL A 202 -23.16 20.18 -7.49
C VAL A 202 -24.04 19.48 -8.51
N LEU A 203 -24.67 20.24 -9.42
CA LEU A 203 -25.47 19.71 -10.52
C LEU A 203 -24.65 18.75 -11.40
N PHE A 204 -23.44 19.15 -11.81
CA PHE A 204 -22.58 18.28 -12.62
C PHE A 204 -22.02 17.10 -11.84
N SER A 205 -21.74 17.28 -10.55
CA SER A 205 -21.33 16.18 -9.66
C SER A 205 -22.46 15.14 -9.55
N LEU A 206 -23.69 15.59 -9.33
CA LEU A 206 -24.88 14.74 -9.31
C LEU A 206 -25.07 13.99 -10.63
N TYR A 207 -24.95 14.69 -11.76
CA TYR A 207 -25.03 14.08 -13.09
C TYR A 207 -23.95 13.03 -13.33
N SER A 208 -22.71 13.32 -12.90
CA SER A 208 -21.57 12.40 -13.01
C SER A 208 -21.79 11.14 -12.18
N GLU A 209 -22.26 11.27 -10.93
CA GLU A 209 -22.60 10.13 -10.08
C GLU A 209 -23.74 9.29 -10.67
N PHE A 210 -24.76 9.93 -11.23
CA PHE A 210 -25.87 9.22 -11.88
C PHE A 210 -25.39 8.44 -13.11
N LYS A 211 -24.52 9.03 -13.94
CA LYS A 211 -23.88 8.36 -15.09
C LYS A 211 -23.02 7.17 -14.62
N ASN A 212 -22.22 7.35 -13.59
CA ASN A 212 -21.37 6.29 -13.04
C ASN A 212 -22.21 5.13 -12.45
N SER A 213 -23.30 5.45 -11.74
CA SER A 213 -24.23 4.46 -11.19
C SER A 213 -24.91 3.65 -12.30
N GLN A 214 -25.43 4.30 -13.35
CA GLN A 214 -26.02 3.59 -14.50
C GLN A 214 -25.02 2.70 -15.23
N VAL A 215 -23.78 3.16 -15.43
CA VAL A 215 -22.71 2.36 -16.04
C VAL A 215 -22.35 1.16 -15.17
N ARG A 216 -22.28 1.33 -13.84
CA ARG A 216 -22.03 0.24 -12.90
C ARG A 216 -23.16 -0.79 -12.93
N SER A 217 -24.42 -0.36 -12.91
CA SER A 217 -25.59 -1.22 -13.06
C SER A 217 -25.62 -1.97 -14.40
N SER A 218 -25.26 -1.30 -15.49
CA SER A 218 -25.20 -1.90 -16.83
C SER A 218 -24.08 -2.93 -16.96
N ARG A 219 -22.90 -2.63 -16.38
CA ARG A 219 -21.78 -3.59 -16.30
C ARG A 219 -22.11 -4.81 -15.45
N GLN A 220 -22.81 -4.63 -14.34
CA GLN A 220 -23.23 -5.74 -13.47
C GLN A 220 -24.23 -6.67 -14.17
N ARG A 221 -25.22 -6.10 -14.89
CA ARG A 221 -26.15 -6.89 -15.73
C ARG A 221 -25.46 -7.65 -16.86
N LEU A 222 -24.42 -7.09 -17.48
CA LEU A 222 -23.64 -7.79 -18.51
C LEU A 222 -22.80 -8.93 -17.93
N LEU A 223 -22.27 -8.77 -16.71
CA LEU A 223 -21.52 -9.82 -16.01
C LEU A 223 -22.43 -10.97 -15.57
N GLU A 224 -23.65 -10.69 -15.13
CA GLU A 224 -24.66 -11.71 -14.78
C GLU A 224 -25.17 -12.48 -16.00
N HIS A 225 -25.16 -11.88 -17.19
CA HIS A 225 -25.54 -12.55 -18.44
C HIS A 225 -24.42 -13.37 -19.10
N THR A 226 -23.18 -13.22 -18.63
CA THR A 226 -21.99 -13.91 -19.17
C THR A 226 -21.54 -15.08 -18.28
N LEU A 227 -22.15 -15.24 -17.10
CA LEU A 227 -22.05 -16.40 -16.21
C LEU A 227 -23.27 -17.32 -16.40
#